data_AF-A0A7C5JUB7-F1
#
_entry.id   AF-A0A7C5JUB7-F1
#
_cell.length_a   1.000
_cell.length_b   1.000
_cell.length_c   1.000
_cell.angle_alpha   90.00
_cell.angle_beta   90.00
_cell.angle_gamma   90.00
#
_symmetry.space_group_name_H-M   'P 1'
#
loop_
_entity.id
_entity.type
_entity.pdbx_description
1 polymer ?
#
loop_
_entity_poly.entity_id
_entity_poly.type
_entity_poly.pdbx_seq_one_letter_code
_entity_poly.pdbx_strand_id
1 'polypeptide(L)'
;MYSIGEEGPDQVDTASEGAILGCSSLVEPYTYSSTVRCITEIETLVLDAVALHNLMEDHCRIGYSLQNCVIRMLLDRITDLRLGA
;
A
#
# COMPACT_ATOMS: atom_id res chain seq x y z
N MET A 1 -15.27 7.96 2.08
CA MET A 1 -15.06 7.63 3.50
C MET A 1 -16.11 6.60 3.86
N TYR A 2 -15.74 5.33 3.99
CA TYR A 2 -16.70 4.30 4.41
C TYR A 2 -16.85 4.43 5.92
N SER A 3 -18.06 4.78 6.38
CA SER A 3 -18.42 4.81 7.79
C SER A 3 -18.69 3.38 8.23
N ILE A 4 -17.68 2.72 8.79
CA ILE A 4 -17.81 1.38 9.37
C ILE A 4 -17.96 1.57 10.88
N GLY A 5 -19.18 1.30 11.39
CA GLY A 5 -19.52 1.03 12.80
C GLY A 5 -19.27 2.10 13.88
N GLU A 6 -20.15 2.17 14.89
CA GLU A 6 -19.92 2.96 16.12
C GLU A 6 -18.95 2.27 17.11
N GLU A 7 -18.36 1.14 16.74
CA GLU A 7 -17.52 0.29 17.60
C GLU A 7 -16.03 0.32 17.21
N GLY A 8 -15.36 1.47 17.31
CA GLY A 8 -13.90 1.55 17.10
C GLY A 8 -13.43 1.17 15.68
N PRO A 9 -12.11 1.14 15.42
CA PRO A 9 -11.60 0.82 14.09
C PRO A 9 -11.69 -0.69 13.80
N ASP A 10 -12.44 -1.05 12.76
CA ASP A 10 -12.46 -2.42 12.23
C ASP A 10 -11.11 -2.78 11.57
N GLN A 11 -10.57 -3.95 11.91
CA GLN A 11 -9.38 -4.47 11.28
C GLN A 11 -9.69 -4.92 9.85
N VAL A 12 -9.17 -4.18 8.87
CA VAL A 12 -9.34 -4.49 7.45
C VAL A 12 -8.41 -5.62 7.01
N ASP A 13 -7.17 -5.61 7.49
CA ASP A 13 -6.12 -6.50 7.01
C ASP A 13 -4.90 -6.58 7.96
N THR A 14 -4.05 -7.61 7.80
CA THR A 14 -2.77 -7.77 8.52
C THR A 14 -1.59 -7.89 7.54
N ALA A 15 -0.67 -6.95 7.57
CA ALA A 15 0.56 -7.01 6.77
C ALA A 15 1.71 -7.70 7.53
N SER A 16 2.54 -8.42 6.77
CA SER A 16 3.72 -9.14 7.26
C SER A 16 4.97 -8.71 6.49
N GLU A 17 6.11 -9.33 6.79
CA GLU A 17 7.37 -9.11 6.06
C GLU A 17 7.17 -9.17 4.54
N GLY A 18 7.80 -8.24 3.82
CA GLY A 18 7.70 -8.12 2.36
C GLY A 18 6.46 -7.36 1.86
N ALA A 19 5.52 -7.01 2.74
CA ALA A 19 4.37 -6.18 2.35
C ALA A 19 4.80 -4.74 2.03
N ILE A 20 4.25 -4.17 0.96
CA ILE A 20 4.35 -2.74 0.65
C ILE A 20 3.07 -2.07 1.12
N LEU A 21 3.24 -1.02 1.91
CA LEU A 21 2.15 -0.22 2.43
C LEU A 21 2.18 1.17 1.79
N GLY A 22 1.04 1.86 1.84
CA GLY A 22 0.98 3.24 1.43
C GLY A 22 0.88 3.48 -0.08
N CYS A 23 0.51 2.47 -0.89
CA CYS A 23 0.42 2.55 -2.35
C CYS A 23 -0.50 3.68 -2.87
N SER A 24 -1.42 4.19 -2.04
CA SER A 24 -2.22 5.37 -2.40
C SER A 24 -1.36 6.60 -2.72
N SER A 25 -0.11 6.68 -2.27
CA SER A 25 0.80 7.78 -2.65
C SER A 25 1.18 7.79 -4.12
N LEU A 26 0.95 6.69 -4.86
CA LEU A 26 1.32 6.52 -6.27
C LEU A 26 0.12 6.60 -7.23
N VAL A 27 -1.11 6.68 -6.72
CA VAL A 27 -2.33 6.61 -7.55
C VAL A 27 -3.31 7.68 -7.12
N GLU A 28 -3.84 8.42 -8.08
CA GLU A 28 -4.90 9.40 -7.83
C GLU A 28 -6.10 8.76 -7.10
N PRO A 29 -6.71 9.43 -6.11
CA PRO A 29 -6.53 10.85 -5.74
C PRO A 29 -5.52 11.07 -4.59
N TYR A 30 -4.50 10.21 -4.45
CA TYR A 30 -3.46 10.33 -3.42
C TYR A 30 -3.98 10.37 -1.97
N THR A 31 -5.12 9.71 -1.74
CA THR A 31 -5.80 9.71 -0.45
C THR A 31 -5.77 8.31 0.17
N TYR A 32 -5.29 8.23 1.41
CA TYR A 32 -5.33 6.99 2.18
C TYR A 32 -6.75 6.67 2.65
N SER A 33 -7.24 5.48 2.32
CA SER A 33 -8.56 5.00 2.74
C SER A 33 -8.57 4.36 4.12
N SER A 34 -7.38 3.98 4.63
CA SER A 34 -7.21 3.20 5.85
C SER A 34 -5.95 3.66 6.59
N THR A 35 -5.95 3.45 7.90
CA THR A 35 -4.77 3.66 8.75
C THR A 35 -4.00 2.36 8.92
N VAL A 36 -2.70 2.46 9.25
CA VAL A 36 -1.88 1.31 9.64
C VAL A 36 -1.35 1.53 11.05
N ARG A 37 -1.32 0.47 11.84
CA ARG A 37 -0.73 0.45 13.18
C ARG A 37 0.15 -0.78 13.32
N CYS A 38 1.36 -0.61 13.85
CA CYS A 38 2.24 -1.72 14.19
C CYS A 38 1.67 -2.50 15.37
N ILE A 39 1.56 -3.82 15.23
CA ILE A 39 1.14 -4.75 16.30
C ILE A 39 2.37 -5.17 17.12
N THR A 40 3.51 -5.30 16.45
CA THR A 40 4.83 -5.58 17.03
C THR A 40 5.84 -4.52 16.61
N GLU A 41 7.05 -4.56 17.17
CA GLU A 41 8.17 -3.80 16.62
C GLU A 41 8.48 -4.29 15.20
N ILE A 42 8.77 -3.36 14.29
CA ILE A 42 9.06 -3.63 12.89
C ILE A 42 10.18 -2.72 12.40
N GLU A 43 10.88 -3.16 11.36
CA GLU A 43 11.80 -2.34 10.58
C GLU A 43 11.21 -2.14 9.18
N THR A 44 11.27 -0.90 8.67
CA THR A 44 10.66 -0.56 7.38
C THR A 44 11.57 0.37 6.58
N LEU A 45 11.61 0.14 5.26
CA LEU A 45 12.16 1.12 4.33
C LEU A 45 11.08 2.16 3.98
N VAL A 46 11.35 3.42 4.28
CA VAL A 46 10.46 4.53 3.93
C VAL A 46 10.93 5.19 2.64
N LEU A 47 10.03 5.28 1.66
CA LEU A 47 10.26 6.01 0.42
C LEU A 47 9.48 7.33 0.47
N ASP A 48 10.16 8.43 0.17
CA ASP A 48 9.50 9.72 0.01
C ASP A 48 8.65 9.71 -1.27
N ALA A 49 7.35 9.96 -1.13
CA ALA A 49 6.40 9.86 -2.24
C ALA A 49 6.68 10.89 -3.34
N VAL A 50 7.06 12.11 -2.97
CA VAL A 50 7.29 13.20 -3.93
C VAL A 50 8.56 12.93 -4.73
N ALA A 51 9.65 12.54 -4.04
CA ALA A 51 10.90 12.18 -4.67
C ALA A 51 10.75 10.94 -5.57
N LEU A 52 9.99 9.94 -5.12
CA LEU A 52 9.70 8.75 -5.90
C LEU A 52 8.89 9.09 -7.16
N HIS A 53 7.85 9.93 -7.03
CA HIS A 53 7.06 10.39 -8.17
C HIS A 53 7.93 11.13 -9.19
N ASN A 54 8.75 12.08 -8.74
CA ASN A 54 9.67 12.82 -9.62
C ASN A 54 10.63 11.86 -10.33
N LEU A 55 11.17 10.87 -9.62
CA LEU A 55 12.05 9.86 -10.22
C LEU A 55 11.33 9.03 -11.30
N MET A 56 10.06 8.68 -11.08
CA MET A 56 9.26 7.91 -12.05
C MET A 56 8.98 8.71 -13.31
N GLU A 57 8.71 10.02 -13.18
CA GLU A 57 8.51 10.95 -14.29
C GLU A 57 9.81 11.18 -15.08
N ASP A 58 10.92 11.41 -14.39
CA ASP A 58 12.22 11.63 -15.01
C ASP A 58 12.76 10.35 -15.68
N HIS A 59 12.39 9.18 -15.16
CA HIS A 59 12.85 7.88 -15.63
C HIS A 59 11.70 6.88 -15.80
N CYS A 60 10.96 6.98 -16.89
CA CYS A 60 9.77 6.15 -17.17
C CYS A 60 10.01 4.63 -17.06
N ARG A 61 11.22 4.13 -17.34
CA ARG A 61 11.54 2.69 -17.18
C ARG A 61 11.52 2.26 -15.70
N ILE A 62 11.98 3.13 -14.81
CA ILE A 62 11.90 2.91 -13.35
C ILE A 62 10.44 2.95 -12.94
N GLY A 63 9.68 3.98 -13.38
CA GLY A 63 8.25 4.08 -13.10
C GLY A 63 7.46 2.86 -13.53
N TYR A 64 7.68 2.37 -14.76
CA TYR A 64 7.03 1.16 -15.27
C TYR A 64 7.40 -0.09 -14.44
N SER A 65 8.66 -0.23 -14.06
CA SER A 65 9.13 -1.37 -13.26
C SER A 65 8.53 -1.37 -11.86
N LEU A 66 8.50 -0.20 -11.22
CA LEU A 66 7.89 -0.02 -9.91
C LEU A 66 6.39 -0.30 -9.96
N GLN A 67 5.67 0.27 -10.93
CA GLN A 67 4.23 0.10 -11.04
C GLN A 67 3.84 -1.36 -11.29
N ASN A 68 4.61 -2.08 -12.12
CA ASN A 68 4.41 -3.52 -12.31
C ASN A 68 4.62 -4.33 -11.01
N CYS A 69 5.60 -3.94 -10.19
CA CYS A 69 5.83 -4.57 -8.90
C CYS A 69 4.62 -4.34 -7.96
N VAL A 70 4.17 -3.09 -7.84
CA VAL A 70 3.01 -2.72 -7.01
C VAL A 70 1.74 -3.45 -7.48
N ILE A 71 1.47 -3.49 -8.78
CA ILE A 71 0.28 -4.16 -9.33
C ILE A 71 0.28 -5.66 -9.01
N ARG A 72 1.42 -6.35 -9.19
CA ARG A 72 1.52 -7.78 -8.89
C ARG A 72 1.24 -8.06 -7.41
N MET A 73 1.84 -7.28 -6.53
CA MET A 73 1.62 -7.43 -5.09
C MET A 73 0.15 -7.17 -4.71
N LEU A 74 -0.50 -6.16 -5.28
CA LEU A 74 -1.92 -5.89 -5.04
C LEU A 74 -2.81 -7.03 -5.56
N LEU A 75 -2.47 -7.63 -6.70
CA LEU A 75 -3.19 -8.80 -7.25
C LEU A 75 -3.04 -10.02 -6.35
N ASP A 76 -1.83 -10.29 -5.85
CA ASP A 76 -1.57 -11.36 -4.89
C ASP A 76 -2.42 -11.12 -3.63
N ARG A 77 -2.44 -9.88 -3.13
CA ARG A 77 -3.21 -9.54 -1.93
C ARG A 77 -4.72 -9.69 -2.10
N ILE A 78 -5.26 -9.26 -3.23
CA ILE A 78 -6.68 -9.47 -3.57
C ILE A 78 -7.01 -10.97 -3.63
N THR A 79 -6.08 -11.78 -4.14
CA THR A 79 -6.26 -13.22 -4.26
C THR A 79 -6.29 -13.88 -2.88
N ASP A 80 -5.33 -13.55 -2.01
CA ASP A 80 -5.26 -14.08 -0.63
C ASP A 80 -6.54 -13.76 0.16
N LEU A 81 -6.98 -12.50 0.11
CA LEU A 81 -8.19 -12.04 0.81
C LEU A 81 -9.47 -12.70 0.28
N ARG A 82 -9.51 -13.06 -1.01
CA ARG A 82 -10.66 -13.76 -1.60
C ARG A 82 -10.69 -15.25 -1.29
N LEU A 83 -9.52 -15.87 -1.15
CA LEU A 83 -9.40 -17.30 -0.89
C LEU A 83 -9.49 -17.67 0.60
N GLY A 84 -9.55 -16.68 1.49
CA GLY A 84 -9.73 -16.87 2.93
C GLY A 84 -8.49 -17.43 3.62
N ALA A 85 -7.32 -16.93 3.23
CA ALA A 85 -6.06 -17.22 3.92
C ALA A 85 -6.05 -16.68 5.37
#